data_AF-A0A7G9SIA7-F1
#
_entry.id   AF-A0A7G9SIA7-F1
#
_cell.length_a   1.000
_cell.length_b   1.000
_cell.length_c   1.000
_cell.angle_alpha   90.00
_cell.angle_beta   90.00
_cell.angle_gamma   90.00
#
_symmetry.space_group_name_H-M   'P 1'
#
loop_
_entity.id
_entity.type
_entity.pdbx_description
1 polymer ?
#
loop_
_entity_poly.entity_id
_entity_poly.type
_entity_poly.pdbx_seq_one_letter_code
_entity_poly.pdbx_strand_id
1 'polypeptide(L)'
;MRLPIITVVAFALLSLGQPADANPQLAAIPGARANMDLLAPQPFQSRAFAYPHELTIALPASYAAQPGRKYPVLWVLDGPLMTRAVVGILDTLVIGNHAPEMIVIGIGSPAKDGLAGVGRRIVEYSPQGRGYAPPGLAGEAWAKVAPIPDFPHRADDFLAMLIDDLRPRLAARYRFSGEHTLYGHSAGGWWRHIPSFSAALSRK
;
A
#
# COMPACT_ATOMS: atom_id res chain seq x y z
N MET A 1 -34.18 -4.89 -61.73
CA MET A 1 -33.57 -3.99 -60.73
C MET A 1 -33.55 -4.74 -59.40
N ARG A 2 -32.41 -5.29 -58.98
CA ARG A 2 -32.26 -6.13 -57.78
C ARG A 2 -31.56 -5.29 -56.69
N LEU A 3 -32.19 -5.08 -55.54
CA LEU A 3 -31.52 -4.50 -54.36
C LEU A 3 -30.70 -5.60 -53.64
N PRO A 4 -29.49 -5.30 -53.14
CA PRO A 4 -28.79 -6.21 -52.25
C PRO A 4 -29.22 -5.96 -50.80
N ILE A 5 -29.54 -7.06 -50.10
CA ILE A 5 -29.71 -7.06 -48.64
C ILE A 5 -28.30 -7.08 -48.03
N ILE A 6 -27.92 -6.00 -47.35
CA ILE A 6 -26.68 -5.92 -46.58
C ILE A 6 -26.98 -6.52 -45.20
N THR A 7 -26.54 -7.75 -44.97
CA THR A 7 -26.50 -8.34 -43.63
C THR A 7 -25.31 -7.74 -42.87
N VAL A 8 -25.60 -6.83 -41.94
CA VAL A 8 -24.59 -6.34 -40.99
C VAL A 8 -24.42 -7.38 -39.89
N VAL A 9 -23.35 -8.17 -39.97
CA VAL A 9 -22.91 -9.03 -38.86
C VAL A 9 -22.09 -8.17 -37.90
N ALA A 10 -22.70 -7.76 -36.79
CA ALA A 10 -22.00 -7.07 -35.72
C ALA A 10 -21.19 -8.10 -34.92
N PHE A 11 -19.87 -8.15 -35.14
CA PHE A 11 -18.95 -8.80 -34.21
C PHE A 11 -18.77 -7.91 -32.99
N ALA A 12 -19.54 -8.20 -31.93
CA ALA A 12 -19.24 -7.68 -30.61
C ALA A 12 -18.02 -8.43 -30.06
N LEU A 13 -16.83 -7.94 -30.34
CA LEU A 13 -15.62 -8.28 -29.59
C LEU A 13 -15.75 -7.65 -28.20
N LEU A 14 -16.42 -8.36 -27.28
CA LEU A 14 -16.25 -8.13 -25.86
C LEU A 14 -14.81 -8.53 -25.52
N SER A 15 -13.92 -7.55 -25.42
CA SER A 15 -12.68 -7.73 -24.67
C SER A 15 -13.07 -7.92 -23.21
N LEU A 16 -13.27 -9.17 -22.79
CA LEU A 16 -13.20 -9.53 -21.39
C LEU A 16 -11.76 -9.21 -20.97
N GLY A 17 -11.55 -8.03 -20.40
CA GLY A 17 -10.34 -7.77 -19.64
C GLY A 17 -10.21 -8.92 -18.65
N GLN A 18 -9.13 -9.68 -18.75
CA GLN A 18 -8.92 -10.80 -17.84
C GLN A 18 -9.05 -10.25 -16.42
N PRO A 19 -9.97 -10.77 -15.58
CA PRO A 19 -9.98 -10.37 -14.19
C PRO A 19 -8.57 -10.61 -13.66
N ALA A 20 -8.01 -9.66 -12.91
CA ALA A 20 -6.81 -9.90 -12.13
C ALA A 20 -7.00 -11.26 -11.45
N ASP A 21 -6.18 -12.25 -11.81
CA ASP A 21 -6.46 -13.68 -11.64
C ASP A 21 -7.17 -13.91 -10.31
N ALA A 22 -8.43 -14.37 -10.36
CA ALA A 22 -9.14 -14.85 -9.18
C ALA A 22 -8.19 -15.77 -8.41
N ASN A 23 -8.16 -15.69 -7.08
CA ASN A 23 -7.20 -16.50 -6.34
C ASN A 23 -7.41 -17.96 -6.76
N PRO A 24 -6.36 -18.68 -7.18
CA PRO A 24 -6.46 -20.13 -7.21
C PRO A 24 -6.93 -20.53 -5.83
N GLN A 25 -8.08 -21.22 -5.77
CA GLN A 25 -8.72 -21.57 -4.51
C GLN A 25 -7.64 -22.16 -3.60
N LEU A 26 -7.30 -21.49 -2.49
CA LEU A 26 -6.09 -21.85 -1.72
C LEU A 26 -6.08 -23.33 -1.33
N ALA A 27 -7.27 -23.89 -1.10
CA ALA A 27 -7.50 -25.31 -0.84
C ALA A 27 -6.99 -26.26 -1.95
N ALA A 28 -6.86 -25.78 -3.18
CA ALA A 28 -6.36 -26.53 -4.34
C ALA A 28 -4.83 -26.44 -4.49
N ILE A 29 -4.11 -25.69 -3.65
CA ILE A 29 -2.66 -25.56 -3.71
C ILE A 29 -2.03 -26.39 -2.58
N PRO A 30 -1.42 -27.55 -2.88
CA PRO A 30 -0.73 -28.35 -1.88
C PRO A 30 0.36 -27.54 -1.17
N GLY A 31 0.33 -27.55 0.17
CA GLY A 31 1.29 -26.84 1.01
C GLY A 31 1.03 -25.34 1.19
N ALA A 32 -0.04 -24.79 0.60
CA ALA A 32 -0.49 -23.45 0.95
C ALA A 32 -0.99 -23.41 2.40
N ARG A 33 -0.78 -22.26 3.05
CA ARG A 33 -1.26 -22.00 4.41
C ARG A 33 -2.75 -21.66 4.40
N ALA A 34 -3.37 -21.66 5.57
CA ALA A 34 -4.74 -21.16 5.73
C ALA A 34 -4.82 -19.62 5.77
N ASN A 35 -3.69 -18.96 6.07
CA ASN A 35 -3.56 -17.53 6.23
C ASN A 35 -2.16 -17.05 5.83
N MET A 36 -1.99 -15.74 5.76
CA MET A 36 -0.70 -15.11 5.51
C MET A 36 0.35 -15.49 6.55
N ASP A 37 1.61 -15.58 6.12
CA ASP A 37 2.77 -15.79 6.99
C ASP A 37 3.31 -14.43 7.47
N LEU A 38 2.98 -14.06 8.71
CA LEU A 38 3.45 -12.83 9.32
C LEU A 38 4.87 -13.03 9.88
N LEU A 39 5.84 -12.37 9.25
CA LEU A 39 7.25 -12.45 9.63
C LEU A 39 7.54 -11.67 10.92
N ALA A 40 8.64 -12.00 11.58
CA ALA A 40 9.16 -11.20 12.68
C ALA A 40 9.41 -9.75 12.24
N PRO A 41 9.12 -8.74 13.08
CA PRO A 41 9.39 -7.34 12.76
C PRO A 41 10.86 -7.11 12.41
N GLN A 42 11.11 -6.30 11.38
CA GLN A 42 12.47 -6.01 10.90
C GLN A 42 12.77 -4.53 11.06
N PRO A 43 13.86 -4.14 11.73
CA PRO A 43 14.26 -2.73 11.78
C PRO A 43 14.65 -2.25 10.37
N PHE A 44 14.35 -0.99 10.09
CA PHE A 44 14.72 -0.34 8.84
C PHE A 44 15.27 1.05 9.12
N GLN A 45 16.52 1.29 8.71
CA GLN A 45 17.14 2.60 8.78
C GLN A 45 17.16 3.23 7.38
N SER A 46 16.39 4.30 7.22
CA SER A 46 16.39 5.14 6.02
C SER A 46 17.61 6.05 5.98
N ARG A 47 17.99 6.47 4.77
CA ARG A 47 18.96 7.57 4.57
C ARG A 47 18.35 8.95 4.82
N ALA A 48 17.03 9.10 4.68
CA ALA A 48 16.34 10.39 4.76
C ALA A 48 15.96 10.80 6.20
N PHE A 49 15.98 9.85 7.14
CA PHE A 49 15.57 10.05 8.52
C PHE A 49 16.68 9.63 9.48
N ALA A 50 16.90 10.41 10.54
CA ALA A 50 17.92 10.14 11.56
C ALA A 50 17.50 9.06 12.58
N TYR A 51 16.24 8.63 12.52
CA TYR A 51 15.66 7.64 13.41
C TYR A 51 15.22 6.40 12.62
N PRO A 52 15.11 5.23 13.27
CA PRO A 52 14.71 4.00 12.60
C PRO A 52 13.19 3.91 12.44
N HIS A 53 12.80 3.17 11.41
CA HIS A 53 11.47 2.61 11.22
C HIS A 53 11.50 1.10 11.51
N GLU A 54 10.33 0.48 11.48
CA GLU A 54 10.15 -0.96 11.60
C GLU A 54 9.20 -1.46 10.52
N LEU A 55 9.56 -2.60 9.93
CA LEU A 55 8.79 -3.29 8.91
C LEU A 55 8.01 -4.44 9.55
N THR A 56 6.72 -4.52 9.23
CA THR A 56 5.90 -5.69 9.48
C THR A 56 5.52 -6.30 8.13
N ILE A 57 6.06 -7.46 7.81
CA ILE A 57 5.91 -8.08 6.48
C ILE A 57 5.05 -9.33 6.63
N ALA A 58 4.00 -9.44 5.82
CA ALA A 58 3.20 -10.66 5.70
C ALA A 58 3.27 -11.20 4.27
N LEU A 59 3.61 -12.48 4.15
CA LEU A 59 3.67 -13.19 2.88
C LEU A 59 2.34 -13.91 2.60
N PRO A 60 1.89 -13.96 1.34
CA PRO A 60 0.71 -14.71 0.97
C PRO A 60 0.74 -16.17 1.41
N ALA A 61 -0.43 -16.74 1.66
CA ALA A 61 -0.59 -18.11 2.10
C ALA A 61 0.06 -19.13 1.16
N SER A 62 0.06 -18.87 -0.14
CA SER A 62 0.67 -19.73 -1.16
C SER A 62 2.14 -19.42 -1.46
N TYR A 63 2.74 -18.39 -0.83
CA TYR A 63 4.06 -17.88 -1.20
C TYR A 63 5.14 -18.97 -1.21
N ALA A 64 5.21 -19.80 -0.17
CA ALA A 64 6.18 -20.89 -0.10
C ALA A 64 5.87 -22.05 -1.07
N ALA A 65 4.59 -22.35 -1.28
CA ALA A 65 4.13 -23.43 -2.15
C ALA A 65 4.28 -23.11 -3.65
N GLN A 66 4.34 -21.82 -4.00
CA GLN A 66 4.42 -21.34 -5.39
C GLN A 66 5.68 -20.49 -5.61
N PRO A 67 6.88 -21.09 -5.73
CA PRO A 67 8.15 -20.37 -5.80
C PRO A 67 8.31 -19.53 -7.08
N GLY A 68 7.59 -19.84 -8.16
CA GLY A 68 7.60 -19.08 -9.41
C GLY A 68 6.61 -17.91 -9.46
N ARG A 69 5.66 -17.85 -8.51
CA ARG A 69 4.61 -16.83 -8.52
C ARG A 69 5.13 -15.51 -7.94
N LYS A 70 4.75 -14.42 -8.62
CA LYS A 70 4.94 -13.03 -8.17
C LYS A 70 3.60 -12.50 -7.65
N TYR A 71 3.68 -11.57 -6.70
CA TYR A 71 2.50 -11.08 -5.98
C TYR A 71 2.43 -9.55 -5.98
N PRO A 72 1.22 -8.98 -6.13
CA PRO A 72 0.99 -7.55 -5.87
C PRO A 72 1.42 -7.19 -4.45
N VAL A 73 1.81 -5.92 -4.25
CA VAL A 73 2.29 -5.44 -2.94
C VAL A 73 1.33 -4.40 -2.38
N LEU A 74 0.87 -4.63 -1.15
CA LEU A 74 0.10 -3.68 -0.36
C LEU A 74 0.99 -3.03 0.70
N TRP A 75 1.30 -1.76 0.50
CA TRP A 75 2.03 -0.92 1.45
C TRP A 75 1.05 -0.37 2.50
N VAL A 76 1.33 -0.57 3.78
CA VAL A 76 0.47 -0.16 4.89
C VAL A 76 1.20 0.86 5.76
N LEU A 77 0.68 2.08 5.78
CA LEU A 77 1.16 3.14 6.68
C LEU A 77 0.72 2.89 8.12
N ASP A 78 1.32 3.62 9.06
CA ASP A 78 1.08 3.44 10.49
C ASP A 78 1.29 1.97 10.92
N GLY A 79 2.40 1.39 10.50
CA GLY A 79 2.72 -0.04 10.61
C GLY A 79 2.32 -0.72 11.94
N PRO A 80 2.75 -0.20 13.11
CA PRO A 80 2.39 -0.74 14.41
C PRO A 80 0.89 -0.75 14.73
N LEU A 81 0.11 0.18 14.15
CA LEU A 81 -1.33 0.29 14.39
C LEU A 81 -2.16 -0.50 13.39
N MET A 82 -1.79 -0.47 12.11
CA MET A 82 -2.69 -0.87 11.03
C MET A 82 -2.38 -2.26 10.44
N THR A 83 -1.11 -2.67 10.41
CA THR A 83 -0.69 -3.82 9.60
C THR A 83 -1.39 -5.12 9.98
N ARG A 84 -1.48 -5.43 11.28
CA ARG A 84 -2.13 -6.67 11.74
C ARG A 84 -3.62 -6.70 11.41
N ALA A 85 -4.31 -5.58 11.52
CA ALA A 85 -5.72 -5.48 11.14
C ALA A 85 -5.90 -5.68 9.63
N VAL A 86 -5.05 -5.04 8.82
CA VAL A 86 -5.07 -5.20 7.35
C VAL A 86 -4.80 -6.65 6.94
N VAL A 87 -3.84 -7.33 7.56
CA VAL A 87 -3.54 -8.75 7.29
C VAL A 87 -4.76 -9.63 7.59
N GLY A 88 -5.39 -9.48 8.75
CA GLY A 88 -6.58 -10.28 9.10
C GLY A 88 -7.77 -10.02 8.17
N ILE A 89 -7.97 -8.77 7.73
CA ILE A 89 -8.99 -8.44 6.73
C ILE A 89 -8.63 -9.12 5.40
N LEU A 90 -7.37 -9.02 4.97
CA LEU A 90 -6.95 -9.60 3.71
C LEU A 90 -7.07 -11.13 3.68
N ASP A 91 -6.75 -11.82 4.78
CA ASP A 91 -6.96 -13.27 4.91
C ASP A 91 -8.41 -13.65 4.58
N THR A 92 -9.39 -12.93 5.13
CA THR A 92 -10.81 -13.21 4.89
C THR A 92 -11.27 -12.87 3.47
N LEU A 93 -10.79 -11.75 2.92
CA LEU A 93 -11.09 -11.37 1.54
C LEU A 93 -10.48 -12.34 0.53
N VAL A 94 -9.27 -12.83 0.78
CA VAL A 94 -8.57 -13.82 -0.07
C VAL A 94 -9.31 -15.15 -0.07
N ILE A 95 -9.69 -15.66 1.11
CA ILE A 95 -10.48 -16.90 1.25
C ILE A 95 -11.84 -16.77 0.56
N GLY A 96 -12.49 -15.60 0.70
CA GLY A 96 -13.75 -15.30 0.04
C GLY A 96 -13.63 -14.96 -1.45
N ASN A 97 -12.43 -15.00 -2.03
CA ASN A 97 -12.15 -14.62 -3.42
C ASN A 97 -12.58 -13.18 -3.79
N HIS A 98 -12.55 -12.26 -2.82
CA HIS A 98 -12.87 -10.83 -2.98
C HIS A 98 -11.62 -9.95 -3.13
N ALA A 99 -10.42 -10.48 -2.89
CA ALA A 99 -9.15 -9.81 -3.12
C ALA A 99 -8.08 -10.83 -3.53
N PRO A 100 -7.10 -10.47 -4.38
CA PRO A 100 -5.99 -11.35 -4.69
C PRO A 100 -5.05 -11.49 -3.49
N GLU A 101 -4.27 -12.56 -3.48
CA GLU A 101 -3.11 -12.70 -2.60
C GLU A 101 -2.10 -11.56 -2.85
N MET A 102 -1.72 -10.83 -1.79
CA MET A 102 -0.75 -9.71 -1.83
C MET A 102 0.34 -9.91 -0.80
N ILE A 103 1.56 -9.45 -1.08
CA ILE A 103 2.58 -9.23 -0.04
C ILE A 103 2.22 -7.94 0.68
N VAL A 104 2.03 -8.01 2.00
CA VAL A 104 1.71 -6.83 2.82
C VAL A 104 3.00 -6.33 3.46
N ILE A 105 3.33 -5.05 3.23
CA ILE A 105 4.48 -4.37 3.83
C ILE A 105 3.98 -3.21 4.68
N GLY A 106 3.91 -3.43 5.98
CA GLY A 106 3.68 -2.39 6.98
C GLY A 106 4.95 -1.62 7.29
N ILE A 107 4.85 -0.30 7.35
CA ILE A 107 5.96 0.62 7.68
C ILE A 107 5.50 1.66 8.70
N GLY A 108 6.31 1.91 9.72
CA GLY A 108 6.07 2.94 10.72
C GLY A 108 7.19 3.01 11.75
N SER A 109 6.93 3.67 12.87
CA SER A 109 7.85 3.63 14.02
C SER A 109 8.00 2.20 14.57
N PRO A 110 9.10 1.88 15.28
CA PRO A 110 9.19 0.65 16.06
C PRO A 110 8.00 0.51 17.03
N ALA A 111 7.42 -0.68 17.14
CA ALA A 111 6.27 -0.91 18.01
C ALA A 111 6.56 -0.60 19.50
N LYS A 112 7.80 -0.83 19.93
CA LYS A 112 8.28 -0.53 21.29
C LYS A 112 8.21 0.97 21.66
N ASP A 113 8.15 1.86 20.67
CA ASP A 113 8.07 3.31 20.88
C ASP A 113 6.63 3.76 21.22
N GLY A 114 5.65 2.84 21.19
CA GLY A 114 4.26 3.09 21.57
C GLY A 114 3.57 4.15 20.71
N LEU A 115 2.49 4.73 21.25
CA LEU A 115 1.73 5.78 20.56
C LEU A 115 2.53 7.05 20.30
N ALA A 116 3.53 7.34 21.14
CA ALA A 116 4.45 8.45 20.93
C ALA A 116 5.29 8.25 19.65
N GLY A 117 5.76 7.04 19.40
CA GLY A 117 6.43 6.68 18.15
C GLY A 117 5.54 6.90 16.93
N VAL A 118 4.28 6.48 17.02
CA VAL A 118 3.30 6.68 15.93
C VAL A 118 3.07 8.18 15.68
N GLY A 119 3.21 9.03 16.69
CA GLY A 119 3.15 10.49 16.57
C GLY A 119 4.11 11.09 15.52
N ARG A 120 5.20 10.40 15.16
CA ARG A 120 6.13 10.82 14.08
C ARG A 120 5.42 11.01 12.73
N ARG A 121 4.29 10.31 12.52
CA ARG A 121 3.42 10.47 11.34
C ARG A 121 3.05 11.92 11.05
N ILE A 122 2.93 12.78 12.08
CA ILE A 122 2.62 14.20 11.90
C ILE A 122 3.68 14.86 11.03
N VAL A 123 4.96 14.57 11.26
CA VAL A 123 6.08 15.06 10.45
C VAL A 123 6.12 14.33 9.10
N GLU A 124 6.08 13.00 9.12
CA GLU A 124 6.34 12.15 7.95
C GLU A 124 5.25 12.21 6.88
N TYR A 125 4.00 12.45 7.25
CA TYR A 125 2.88 12.49 6.30
C TYR A 125 2.46 13.92 5.96
N SER A 126 3.11 14.93 6.54
CA SER A 126 2.76 16.32 6.31
C SER A 126 3.39 16.87 5.03
N PRO A 127 2.57 17.41 4.10
CA PRO A 127 3.07 18.07 2.90
C PRO A 127 3.77 19.38 3.25
N GLN A 128 4.65 19.84 2.35
CA GLN A 128 5.33 21.12 2.48
C GLN A 128 4.33 22.28 2.68
N GLY A 129 4.71 23.28 3.49
CA GLY A 129 3.92 24.49 3.69
C GLY A 129 3.06 24.46 4.96
N ARG A 130 1.73 24.39 4.83
CA ARG A 130 0.78 24.52 5.97
C ARG A 130 0.47 23.20 6.69
N GLY A 131 1.24 22.14 6.42
CA GLY A 131 1.01 20.81 6.97
C GLY A 131 -0.41 20.29 6.68
N TYR A 132 -1.16 19.97 7.74
CA TYR A 132 -2.51 19.40 7.65
C TYR A 132 -3.63 20.45 7.58
N ALA A 133 -3.32 21.74 7.69
CA ALA A 133 -4.36 22.76 7.66
C ALA A 133 -5.00 22.83 6.26
N PRO A 134 -6.33 22.77 6.14
CA PRO A 134 -7.00 22.93 4.85
C PRO A 134 -6.76 24.33 4.27
N PRO A 135 -6.86 24.54 2.95
CA PRO A 135 -6.71 25.86 2.37
C PRO A 135 -7.85 26.81 2.78
N GLY A 136 -7.57 28.12 2.73
CA GLY A 136 -8.56 29.17 2.97
C GLY A 136 -8.99 29.35 4.42
N LEU A 137 -10.16 29.96 4.61
CA LEU A 137 -10.69 30.36 5.93
C LEU A 137 -10.84 29.19 6.91
N ALA A 138 -11.14 28.00 6.41
CA ALA A 138 -11.21 26.79 7.23
C ALA A 138 -9.86 26.45 7.89
N GLY A 139 -8.76 26.63 7.16
CA GLY A 139 -7.41 26.44 7.71
C GLY A 139 -7.03 27.47 8.76
N GLU A 140 -7.41 28.73 8.54
CA GLU A 140 -7.19 29.81 9.49
C GLU A 140 -7.98 29.60 10.79
N ALA A 141 -9.23 29.13 10.69
CA ALA A 141 -10.03 28.75 11.86
C ALA A 141 -9.43 27.54 12.58
N TRP A 142 -8.99 26.52 11.84
CA TRP A 142 -8.37 25.33 12.40
C TRP A 142 -7.07 25.64 13.15
N ALA A 143 -6.21 26.48 12.59
CA ALA A 143 -4.96 26.91 13.22
C ALA A 143 -5.17 27.69 14.54
N LYS A 144 -6.31 28.36 14.69
CA LYS A 144 -6.67 29.07 15.94
C LYS A 144 -7.17 28.13 17.05
N VAL A 145 -7.80 27.01 16.68
CA VAL A 145 -8.40 26.05 17.63
C VAL A 145 -7.39 24.98 18.04
N ALA A 146 -6.53 24.56 17.13
CA ALA A 146 -5.47 23.59 17.36
C ALA A 146 -4.13 24.19 16.90
N PRO A 147 -3.50 25.07 17.70
CA PRO A 147 -2.19 25.59 17.38
C PRO A 147 -1.17 24.46 17.46
N ILE A 148 -0.82 23.89 16.31
CA ILE A 148 0.30 22.96 16.22
C ILE A 148 1.56 23.84 16.08
N PRO A 149 2.59 23.66 16.93
CA PRO A 149 3.87 24.34 16.76
C PRO A 149 4.44 24.12 15.36
N ASP A 150 5.37 24.96 14.91
CA ASP A 150 6.07 24.69 13.66
C ASP A 150 6.85 23.37 13.75
N PHE A 151 6.79 22.54 12.71
CA PHE A 151 7.45 21.25 12.64
C PHE A 151 7.91 20.95 11.22
N PRO A 152 8.98 20.15 11.05
CA PRO A 152 9.46 19.82 9.71
C PRO A 152 8.40 19.04 8.92
N HIS A 153 8.19 19.44 7.67
CA HIS A 153 7.30 18.75 6.73
C HIS A 153 8.11 17.79 5.85
N ARG A 154 7.88 16.49 5.99
CA ARG A 154 8.76 15.45 5.43
C ARG A 154 8.02 14.43 4.55
N ALA A 155 6.83 14.75 4.05
CA ALA A 155 6.06 13.87 3.17
C ALA A 155 6.81 13.41 1.92
N ASP A 156 7.54 14.30 1.27
CA ASP A 156 8.29 13.97 0.05
C ASP A 156 9.48 13.06 0.37
N ASP A 157 10.17 13.30 1.48
CA ASP A 157 11.26 12.43 1.95
C ASP A 157 10.76 11.04 2.34
N PHE A 158 9.60 10.97 2.97
CA PHE A 158 8.96 9.70 3.30
C PHE A 158 8.56 8.95 2.02
N LEU A 159 8.03 9.65 1.01
CA LEU A 159 7.71 9.06 -0.29
C LEU A 159 8.95 8.51 -0.99
N ALA A 160 10.01 9.32 -1.09
CA ALA A 160 11.28 8.93 -1.68
C ALA A 160 11.89 7.73 -0.95
N MET A 161 11.83 7.71 0.39
CA MET A 161 12.26 6.56 1.18
C MET A 161 11.49 5.28 0.80
N LEU A 162 10.16 5.34 0.62
CA LEU A 162 9.40 4.14 0.23
C LEU A 162 9.77 3.68 -1.19
N ILE A 163 9.85 4.61 -2.13
CA ILE A 163 9.94 4.30 -3.57
C ILE A 163 11.37 4.01 -4.01
N ASP A 164 12.32 4.84 -3.59
CA ASP A 164 13.70 4.85 -4.09
C ASP A 164 14.63 4.05 -3.19
N ASP A 165 14.26 3.80 -1.93
CA ASP A 165 15.09 3.06 -0.98
C ASP A 165 14.49 1.71 -0.59
N LEU A 166 13.31 1.71 0.04
CA LEU A 166 12.74 0.51 0.63
C LEU A 166 12.25 -0.49 -0.43
N ARG A 167 11.48 -0.03 -1.42
CA ARG A 167 10.92 -0.87 -2.49
C ARG A 167 11.98 -1.68 -3.24
N PRO A 168 13.08 -1.10 -3.79
CA PRO A 168 14.07 -1.88 -4.52
C PRO A 168 14.79 -2.90 -3.62
N ARG A 169 15.08 -2.55 -2.35
CA ARG A 169 15.70 -3.48 -1.39
C ARG A 169 14.80 -4.68 -1.08
N LEU A 170 13.50 -4.47 -0.96
CA LEU A 170 12.55 -5.55 -0.72
C LEU A 170 12.26 -6.37 -1.99
N ALA A 171 12.20 -5.74 -3.17
CA ALA A 171 12.02 -6.43 -4.44
C ALA A 171 13.18 -7.40 -4.76
N ALA A 172 14.39 -7.13 -4.26
CA ALA A 172 15.52 -8.05 -4.34
C ALA A 172 15.37 -9.32 -3.47
N ARG A 173 14.50 -9.28 -2.45
CA ARG A 173 14.31 -10.34 -1.45
C ARG A 173 12.97 -11.07 -1.59
N TYR A 174 11.96 -10.38 -2.12
CA TYR A 174 10.58 -10.86 -2.20
C TYR A 174 10.06 -10.78 -3.64
N ARG A 175 9.21 -11.74 -4.02
CA ARG A 175 8.69 -11.87 -5.39
C ARG A 175 7.57 -10.89 -5.68
N PHE A 176 7.91 -9.62 -5.86
CA PHE A 176 6.97 -8.58 -6.24
C PHE A 176 6.53 -8.75 -7.70
N SER A 177 5.24 -8.54 -7.96
CA SER A 177 4.76 -8.20 -9.30
C SER A 177 4.95 -6.69 -9.55
N GLY A 178 4.37 -6.14 -10.63
CA GLY A 178 4.49 -4.71 -10.94
C GLY A 178 3.44 -3.84 -10.22
N GLU A 179 2.42 -4.46 -9.65
CA GLU A 179 1.28 -3.82 -9.02
C GLU A 179 1.59 -3.48 -7.56
N HIS A 180 1.46 -2.20 -7.23
CA HIS A 180 1.65 -1.67 -5.89
C HIS A 180 0.44 -0.84 -5.47
N THR A 181 -0.07 -1.08 -4.27
CA THR A 181 -1.16 -0.31 -3.65
C THR A 181 -0.70 0.22 -2.31
N LEU A 182 -1.21 1.37 -1.89
CA LEU A 182 -0.97 1.94 -0.56
C LEU A 182 -2.29 2.10 0.19
N TYR A 183 -2.26 1.65 1.44
CA TYR A 183 -3.26 1.92 2.45
C TYR A 183 -2.73 2.91 3.50
N GLY A 184 -3.52 3.94 3.78
CA GLY A 184 -3.26 4.91 4.84
C GLY A 184 -4.57 5.36 5.48
N HIS A 185 -4.56 5.50 6.81
CA HIS A 185 -5.72 5.95 7.60
C HIS A 185 -5.45 7.36 8.15
N SER A 186 -6.49 8.20 8.27
CA SER A 186 -6.37 9.57 8.81
C SER A 186 -5.26 10.36 8.08
N ALA A 187 -4.23 10.86 8.76
CA ALA A 187 -3.12 11.58 8.13
C ALA A 187 -2.43 10.79 7.00
N GLY A 188 -2.32 9.45 7.10
CA GLY A 188 -1.79 8.61 6.03
C GLY A 188 -2.71 8.55 4.80
N GLY A 189 -4.02 8.72 5.00
CA GLY A 189 -4.98 8.88 3.90
C GLY A 189 -4.88 10.27 3.26
N TRP A 190 -4.63 11.31 4.07
CA TRP A 190 -4.42 12.68 3.60
C TRP A 190 -3.16 12.81 2.72
N TRP A 191 -2.08 12.12 3.09
CA TRP A 191 -0.84 12.04 2.32
C TRP A 191 -1.04 11.49 0.89
N ARG A 192 -2.04 10.63 0.66
CA ARG A 192 -2.36 10.07 -0.65
C ARG A 192 -2.80 11.12 -1.69
N HIS A 193 -3.22 12.31 -1.25
CA HIS A 193 -3.63 13.40 -2.14
C HIS A 193 -2.46 14.21 -2.72
N ILE A 194 -1.20 13.88 -2.39
CA ILE A 194 -0.04 14.48 -3.04
C ILE A 194 0.02 13.97 -4.50
N PRO A 195 -0.01 14.86 -5.52
CA PRO A 195 -0.13 14.50 -6.94
C PRO A 195 0.92 13.52 -7.47
N SER A 196 2.06 13.40 -6.79
CA SER A 196 3.14 12.46 -7.12
C SER A 196 2.79 11.00 -6.83
N PHE A 197 1.81 10.71 -5.95
CA PHE A 197 1.65 9.39 -5.37
C PHE A 197 1.05 8.33 -6.32
N SER A 198 -0.09 8.64 -6.98
CA SER A 198 -0.77 7.69 -7.87
C SER A 198 0.04 7.35 -9.12
N ALA A 199 1.01 8.20 -9.48
CA ALA A 199 1.86 8.00 -10.65
C ALA A 199 3.24 7.42 -10.32
N ALA A 200 3.71 7.46 -9.06
CA ALA A 200 5.06 7.03 -8.70
C ALA A 200 5.15 5.55 -8.31
N LEU A 201 4.12 4.97 -7.70
CA LEU A 201 4.13 3.53 -7.36
C LEU A 201 4.01 2.60 -8.58
N SER A 202 3.39 3.07 -9.67
CA SER A 202 3.20 2.30 -10.91
C SER A 202 4.31 2.54 -11.96
N ARG A 203 5.27 3.44 -11.70
CA ARG A 203 6.43 3.60 -12.58
C ARG A 203 7.43 2.47 -12.31
N LYS A 204 7.73 1.77 -13.40
CA LYS A 204 8.67 0.64 -13.52
C LYS A 204 10.06 0.98 -12.99
#